data_AF-A0A7V5WK57-F1
#
_entry.id   AF-A0A7V5WK57-F1
#
_cell.length_a   1.000
_cell.length_b   1.000
_cell.length_c   1.000
_cell.angle_alpha   90.00
_cell.angle_beta   90.00
_cell.angle_gamma   90.00
#
_symmetry.space_group_name_H-M   'P 1'
#
loop_
_entity.id
_entity.type
_entity.pdbx_description
1 polymer ?
#
loop_
_entity_poly.entity_id
_entity_poly.type
_entity_poly.pdbx_seq_one_letter_code
_entity_poly.pdbx_strand_id
1 'polypeptide(L)'
;MIHCLPNSFHALDKEDIGWKILRLEILLAEDPAEVKHAASFFDLALLHAHYNNPNPDYARSLLMFDRYLSISSRSGRSDEARYVRSLLQKMAGMEEELARLRTDSDRERADRRAEAEALQRLNARLIKENEELTVEKKNLTEAIEQLKLLEQSLEKKRLGH
;
A
#
# COMPACT_ATOMS: atom_id res chain seq x y z
N MET A 1 -37.56 -15.57 -5.50
CA MET A 1 -36.55 -16.46 -6.10
C MET A 1 -35.84 -15.63 -7.16
N ILE A 2 -34.61 -15.18 -6.89
CA ILE A 2 -33.82 -14.39 -7.86
C ILE A 2 -33.40 -15.38 -8.94
N HIS A 3 -34.05 -15.33 -10.10
CA HIS A 3 -33.62 -16.09 -11.26
C HIS A 3 -32.36 -15.42 -11.80
N CYS A 4 -31.20 -15.89 -11.35
CA CYS A 4 -29.95 -15.64 -12.04
C CYS A 4 -30.06 -16.35 -13.40
N LEU A 5 -30.39 -15.61 -14.46
CA LEU A 5 -30.11 -16.05 -15.82
C LEU A 5 -28.62 -16.42 -15.88
N PRO A 6 -28.22 -17.45 -16.65
CA PRO A 6 -26.82 -17.82 -16.77
C PRO A 6 -26.09 -16.63 -17.39
N ASN A 7 -25.42 -15.82 -16.56
CA ASN A 7 -24.57 -14.73 -17.00
C ASN A 7 -23.40 -15.39 -17.77
N SER A 8 -23.54 -15.43 -19.09
CA SER A 8 -22.65 -16.06 -20.08
C SER A 8 -21.22 -15.48 -20.11
N PHE A 9 -20.86 -14.62 -19.16
CA PHE A 9 -19.57 -13.94 -19.11
C PHE A 9 -18.52 -14.71 -18.30
N HIS A 10 -18.93 -15.63 -17.41
CA HIS A 10 -18.01 -16.42 -16.57
C HIS A 10 -17.05 -17.33 -17.35
N ALA A 11 -17.30 -17.58 -18.64
CA ALA A 11 -16.49 -18.45 -19.49
C ALA A 11 -15.81 -17.72 -20.66
N LEU A 12 -15.83 -16.39 -20.69
CA LEU A 12 -15.14 -15.65 -21.76
C LEU A 12 -13.64 -15.64 -21.52
N ASP A 13 -12.90 -16.00 -22.56
CA ASP A 13 -11.46 -15.79 -22.61
C ASP A 13 -11.14 -14.29 -22.80
N LYS A 14 -9.85 -13.96 -22.70
CA LYS A 14 -9.39 -12.55 -22.75
C LYS A 14 -9.66 -11.90 -24.11
N GLU A 15 -9.57 -12.68 -25.18
CA GLU A 15 -9.67 -12.22 -26.56
C GLU A 15 -11.14 -11.95 -26.94
N ASP A 16 -12.03 -12.82 -26.48
CA ASP A 16 -13.49 -12.70 -26.61
C ASP A 16 -14.03 -11.48 -25.88
N ILE A 17 -13.47 -11.14 -24.70
CA ILE A 17 -13.86 -9.94 -23.96
C ILE A 17 -13.56 -8.69 -24.79
N GLY A 18 -12.35 -8.58 -25.34
CA GLY A 18 -11.94 -7.44 -26.16
C GLY A 18 -12.83 -7.28 -27.40
N TRP A 19 -13.09 -8.38 -28.12
CA TRP A 19 -13.97 -8.37 -29.28
C TRP A 19 -15.40 -7.99 -28.95
N LYS A 20 -15.93 -8.49 -27.83
CA LYS A 20 -17.32 -8.21 -27.41
C LYS A 20 -17.50 -6.77 -26.96
N ILE A 21 -16.50 -6.20 -26.27
CA ILE A 21 -16.45 -4.78 -25.96
C ILE A 21 -16.52 -3.96 -27.26
N LEU A 22 -15.61 -4.21 -28.20
CA LEU A 22 -15.56 -3.49 -29.48
C LEU A 22 -16.90 -3.56 -30.24
N ARG A 23 -17.48 -4.76 -30.33
CA ARG A 23 -18.77 -4.99 -31.00
C ARG A 23 -19.91 -4.18 -30.36
N LEU A 24 -19.98 -4.16 -29.03
CA LEU A 24 -21.01 -3.42 -28.31
C LEU A 24 -20.80 -1.90 -28.41
N GLU A 25 -19.55 -1.43 -28.43
CA GLU A 25 -19.23 -0.02 -28.64
C GLU A 25 -19.65 0.46 -30.02
N ILE A 26 -19.38 -0.33 -31.08
CA ILE A 26 -19.84 -0.03 -32.44
C ILE A 26 -21.37 0.04 -32.49
N LEU A 27 -22.06 -0.96 -31.91
CA LEU A 27 -23.51 -1.00 -31.85
C LEU A 27 -24.11 0.24 -31.16
N LEU A 28 -23.50 0.68 -30.06
CA LEU A 28 -23.94 1.84 -29.30
C LEU A 28 -23.56 3.18 -29.96
N ALA A 29 -22.57 3.19 -30.84
CA ALA A 29 -22.17 4.39 -31.58
C ALA A 29 -23.17 4.72 -32.72
N GLU A 30 -23.85 3.72 -33.28
CA GLU A 30 -24.84 3.89 -34.34
C GLU A 30 -26.15 4.53 -33.83
N ASP A 31 -26.62 4.15 -32.63
CA ASP A 31 -27.74 4.82 -31.96
C ASP A 31 -27.64 4.70 -30.41
N PRO A 32 -27.07 5.70 -29.71
CA PRO A 32 -26.79 5.60 -28.28
C PRO A 32 -28.01 5.79 -27.36
N ALA A 33 -29.15 6.25 -27.89
CA ALA A 33 -30.28 6.73 -27.07
C ALA A 33 -31.53 5.84 -27.14
N GLU A 34 -31.55 4.82 -28.00
CA GLU A 34 -32.70 3.93 -28.07
C GLU A 34 -32.79 2.99 -26.87
N VAL A 35 -33.99 2.89 -26.31
CA VAL A 35 -34.35 2.00 -25.20
C VAL A 35 -33.99 0.53 -25.51
N LYS A 36 -33.94 0.16 -26.80
CA LYS A 36 -33.56 -1.18 -27.27
C LYS A 36 -32.10 -1.56 -26.95
N HIS A 37 -31.25 -0.57 -26.69
CA HIS A 37 -29.83 -0.76 -26.37
C HIS A 37 -29.53 -0.77 -24.87
N ALA A 38 -30.54 -0.67 -23.99
CA ALA A 38 -30.32 -0.74 -22.55
C ALA A 38 -29.53 -2.00 -22.13
N ALA A 39 -29.86 -3.16 -22.69
CA ALA A 39 -29.12 -4.40 -22.40
C ALA A 39 -27.64 -4.32 -22.82
N SER A 40 -27.32 -3.61 -23.90
CA SER A 40 -25.95 -3.42 -24.38
C SER A 40 -25.12 -2.58 -23.41
N PHE A 41 -25.71 -1.53 -22.80
CA PHE A 41 -25.02 -0.78 -21.73
C PHE A 41 -24.73 -1.65 -20.51
N PHE A 42 -25.68 -2.49 -20.10
CA PHE A 42 -25.49 -3.40 -18.98
C PHE A 42 -24.37 -4.42 -19.25
N ASP A 43 -24.37 -5.05 -20.43
CA ASP A 43 -23.35 -6.03 -20.81
C ASP A 43 -21.96 -5.40 -20.96
N LEU A 44 -21.89 -4.19 -21.54
CA LEU A 44 -20.65 -3.45 -21.67
C LEU A 44 -20.08 -3.07 -20.29
N ALA A 45 -20.95 -2.70 -19.34
CA ALA A 45 -20.55 -2.43 -17.96
C ALA A 45 -19.91 -3.67 -17.31
N LEU A 46 -20.52 -4.84 -17.46
CA LEU A 46 -19.96 -6.08 -16.93
C LEU A 46 -18.62 -6.46 -17.58
N LEU A 47 -18.49 -6.30 -18.89
CA LEU A 47 -17.26 -6.63 -19.61
C LEU A 47 -16.08 -5.73 -19.19
N HIS A 48 -16.31 -4.43 -19.02
CA HIS A 48 -15.27 -3.51 -18.55
C HIS A 48 -14.77 -3.86 -17.15
N ALA A 49 -15.64 -4.35 -16.26
CA ALA A 49 -15.27 -4.76 -14.90
C ALA A 49 -14.90 -6.26 -14.77
N HIS A 50 -14.84 -7.00 -15.88
CA HIS A 50 -14.65 -8.46 -15.83
C HIS A 50 -13.24 -8.83 -15.36
N TYR A 51 -13.11 -9.83 -14.49
CA TYR A 51 -11.81 -10.23 -13.92
C TYR A 51 -10.82 -10.80 -14.95
N ASN A 52 -11.34 -11.38 -16.05
CA ASN A 52 -10.52 -11.82 -17.19
C ASN A 52 -10.25 -10.71 -18.22
N ASN A 53 -10.80 -9.50 -18.05
CA ASN A 53 -10.44 -8.38 -18.92
C ASN A 53 -8.95 -8.04 -18.70
N PRO A 54 -8.08 -8.07 -19.72
CA PRO A 54 -6.67 -7.74 -19.56
C PRO A 54 -6.44 -6.27 -19.16
N ASN A 55 -7.41 -5.39 -19.42
CA ASN A 55 -7.39 -3.99 -19.02
C ASN A 55 -8.75 -3.59 -18.44
N PRO A 56 -9.06 -3.99 -17.19
CA PRO A 56 -10.31 -3.61 -16.53
C PRO A 56 -10.41 -2.09 -16.39
N ASP A 57 -11.57 -1.54 -16.71
CA ASP A 57 -11.86 -0.11 -16.58
C ASP A 57 -13.14 0.08 -15.77
N TYR A 58 -12.96 0.17 -14.44
CA TYR A 58 -14.07 0.32 -13.52
C TYR A 58 -14.78 1.68 -13.69
N ALA A 59 -14.07 2.73 -14.10
CA ALA A 59 -14.68 4.03 -14.36
C ALA A 59 -15.65 3.95 -15.55
N ARG A 60 -15.22 3.29 -16.63
CA ARG A 60 -16.06 3.06 -17.80
C ARG A 60 -17.21 2.11 -17.48
N SER A 61 -16.98 1.08 -16.67
CA SER A 61 -18.04 0.20 -16.18
C SER A 61 -19.13 0.97 -15.41
N LEU A 62 -18.72 1.83 -14.47
CA LEU A 62 -19.66 2.67 -13.69
C LEU A 62 -20.46 3.60 -14.61
N LEU A 63 -19.82 4.24 -15.58
CA LEU A 63 -20.49 5.10 -16.56
C LEU A 63 -21.55 4.32 -17.36
N MET A 64 -21.24 3.09 -17.79
CA MET A 64 -22.20 2.27 -18.54
C MET A 64 -23.37 1.79 -17.66
N PHE A 65 -23.13 1.48 -16.37
CA PHE A 65 -24.22 1.24 -15.42
C PHE A 65 -25.10 2.47 -15.20
N ASP A 66 -24.52 3.67 -15.11
CA ASP A 66 -25.27 4.93 -15.00
C ASP A 66 -26.15 5.16 -16.24
N ARG A 67 -25.61 4.89 -17.45
CA ARG A 67 -26.39 4.94 -18.69
C ARG A 67 -27.52 3.93 -18.70
N TYR A 68 -27.26 2.68 -18.34
CA TYR A 68 -28.29 1.65 -18.23
C TYR A 68 -29.42 2.06 -17.29
N LEU A 69 -29.08 2.55 -16.09
CA LEU A 69 -30.06 2.96 -15.07
C LEU A 69 -30.87 4.20 -15.49
N SER A 70 -30.29 5.09 -16.31
CA SER A 70 -30.99 6.25 -16.87
C SER A 70 -32.07 5.86 -17.90
N ILE A 71 -31.80 4.81 -18.70
CA ILE A 71 -32.72 4.33 -19.75
C ILE A 71 -33.75 3.34 -19.18
N SER A 72 -33.31 2.51 -18.22
CA SER A 72 -34.08 1.37 -17.71
C SER A 72 -34.18 1.43 -16.19
N SER A 73 -34.85 2.46 -15.68
CA SER A 73 -34.96 2.71 -14.23
C SER A 73 -35.91 1.76 -13.48
N ARG A 74 -36.79 1.06 -14.21
CA ARG A 74 -37.86 0.17 -13.67
C ARG A 74 -37.91 -1.25 -14.28
N SER A 75 -36.91 -1.64 -15.08
CA SER A 75 -36.91 -2.97 -15.72
C SER A 75 -36.27 -4.05 -14.84
N GLY A 76 -36.35 -5.31 -15.27
CA GLY A 76 -36.03 -6.49 -14.45
C GLY A 76 -34.59 -6.59 -13.92
N ARG A 77 -33.62 -5.81 -14.42
CA ARG A 77 -32.21 -5.85 -13.94
C ARG A 77 -31.73 -4.53 -13.29
N SER A 78 -32.61 -3.55 -13.06
CA SER A 78 -32.22 -2.28 -12.43
C SER A 78 -31.66 -2.47 -11.01
N ASP A 79 -32.17 -3.46 -10.27
CA ASP A 79 -31.67 -3.80 -8.94
C ASP A 79 -30.28 -4.45 -9.00
N GLU A 80 -30.06 -5.36 -9.96
CA GLU A 80 -28.76 -5.97 -10.23
C GLU A 80 -27.73 -4.90 -10.61
N ALA A 81 -28.08 -3.98 -11.52
CA ALA A 81 -27.20 -2.89 -11.92
C ALA A 81 -26.85 -1.97 -10.74
N ARG A 82 -27.83 -1.57 -9.92
CA ARG A 82 -27.57 -0.76 -8.71
C ARG A 82 -26.66 -1.50 -7.72
N TYR A 83 -26.87 -2.79 -7.53
CA TYR A 83 -26.05 -3.63 -6.66
C TYR A 83 -24.59 -3.72 -7.17
N VAL A 84 -24.39 -4.13 -8.43
CA VAL A 84 -23.05 -4.30 -9.02
C VAL A 84 -22.31 -2.96 -9.06
N ARG A 85 -22.99 -1.88 -9.47
CA ARG A 85 -22.43 -0.52 -9.44
C ARG A 85 -21.95 -0.13 -8.03
N SER A 86 -22.75 -0.39 -7.01
CA SER A 86 -22.38 -0.09 -5.62
C SER A 86 -21.18 -0.92 -5.15
N LEU A 87 -21.08 -2.17 -5.60
CA LEU A 87 -19.92 -3.02 -5.31
C LEU A 87 -18.65 -2.46 -5.99
N LEU A 88 -18.74 -2.06 -7.26
CA LEU A 88 -17.62 -1.47 -8.00
C LEU A 88 -17.13 -0.16 -7.35
N GLN A 89 -18.05 0.69 -6.88
CA GLN A 89 -17.68 1.92 -6.16
C GLN A 89 -16.91 1.61 -4.87
N LYS A 90 -17.33 0.58 -4.12
CA LYS A 90 -16.61 0.14 -2.92
C LYS A 90 -15.24 -0.43 -3.26
N MET A 91 -15.13 -1.21 -4.32
CA MET A 91 -13.85 -1.77 -4.78
C MET A 91 -12.87 -0.65 -5.18
N ALA A 92 -13.32 0.33 -5.96
CA ALA A 92 -12.49 1.49 -6.32
C ALA A 92 -12.03 2.28 -5.08
N GLY A 93 -12.91 2.47 -4.10
CA GLY A 93 -12.53 3.10 -2.82
C GLY A 93 -11.49 2.30 -2.03
N MET A 94 -11.63 0.97 -1.99
CA MET A 94 -10.65 0.08 -1.34
C MET A 94 -9.29 0.09 -2.05
N GLU A 95 -9.26 0.16 -3.38
CA GLU A 95 -8.01 0.27 -4.16
C GLU A 95 -7.27 1.57 -3.85
N GLU A 96 -8.00 2.69 -3.75
CA GLU A 96 -7.43 3.98 -3.36
C GLU A 96 -6.88 3.95 -1.92
N GLU A 97 -7.63 3.37 -0.98
CA GLU A 97 -7.18 3.21 0.41
C GLU A 97 -5.94 2.31 0.52
N LEU A 98 -5.90 1.19 -0.21
CA LEU A 98 -4.73 0.33 -0.29
C LEU A 98 -3.50 1.05 -0.85
N ALA A 99 -3.68 1.90 -1.88
CA ALA A 99 -2.59 2.70 -2.43
C ALA A 99 -2.02 3.71 -1.41
N ARG A 100 -2.91 4.37 -0.67
CA ARG A 100 -2.53 5.29 0.43
C ARG A 100 -1.78 4.55 1.53
N LEU A 101 -2.34 3.45 2.04
CA LEU A 101 -1.72 2.65 3.11
C LEU A 101 -0.34 2.10 2.73
N ARG A 102 -0.14 1.71 1.47
CA ARG A 102 1.18 1.28 0.98
C ARG A 102 2.20 2.41 1.04
N THR A 103 1.81 3.60 0.58
CA THR A 103 2.66 4.79 0.60
C THR A 103 3.05 5.18 2.02
N ASP A 104 2.07 5.17 2.94
CA ASP A 104 2.30 5.48 4.35
C ASP A 104 3.22 4.43 5.01
N SER A 105 3.02 3.14 4.72
CA SER A 105 3.87 2.07 5.23
C SER A 105 5.32 2.17 4.73
N ASP A 106 5.52 2.51 3.46
CA ASP A 106 6.85 2.67 2.90
C ASP A 106 7.58 3.90 3.47
N ARG A 107 6.84 5.00 3.70
CA ARG A 107 7.35 6.16 4.42
C ARG A 107 7.78 5.82 5.83
N GLU A 108 6.92 5.15 6.60
CA GLU A 108 7.22 4.77 7.97
C GLU A 108 8.43 3.83 8.05
N ARG A 109 8.56 2.90 7.09
CA ARG A 109 9.74 2.03 6.98
C ARG A 109 11.02 2.82 6.70
N ALA A 110 10.95 3.85 5.85
CA ALA A 110 12.10 4.72 5.57
C ALA A 110 12.51 5.51 6.82
N ASP A 111 11.54 6.09 7.54
CA ASP A 111 11.78 6.85 8.76
C ASP A 111 12.40 5.97 9.86
N ARG A 112 11.86 4.76 10.08
CA ARG A 112 12.42 3.79 11.04
C ARG A 112 13.85 3.36 10.68
N ARG A 113 14.17 3.21 9.39
CA ARG A 113 15.54 2.89 8.94
C ARG A 113 16.49 4.05 9.24
N ALA A 114 16.09 5.29 8.94
CA ALA A 114 16.89 6.46 9.23
C ALA A 114 17.16 6.63 10.74
N GLU A 115 16.14 6.39 11.57
CA GLU A 115 16.28 6.42 13.03
C GLU A 115 17.23 5.32 13.52
N ALA A 116 17.09 4.09 13.03
CA ALA A 116 17.96 2.97 13.38
C ALA A 116 19.43 3.26 13.01
N GLU A 117 19.68 3.85 11.83
CA GLU A 117 21.02 4.27 11.42
C GLU A 117 21.58 5.38 12.31
N ALA A 118 20.76 6.36 12.69
CA ALA A 118 21.18 7.43 13.61
C ALA A 118 21.56 6.88 14.99
N LEU A 119 20.75 5.95 15.53
CA LEU A 119 21.03 5.27 16.79
C LEU A 119 22.29 4.40 16.71
N GLN A 120 22.51 3.71 15.60
CA GLN A 120 23.75 2.95 15.40
C GLN A 120 24.99 3.86 15.40
N ARG A 121 24.93 5.01 14.73
CA ARG A 121 26.03 5.99 14.73
C ARG A 121 26.28 6.55 16.13
N LEU A 122 25.21 6.86 16.87
CA LEU A 122 25.33 7.36 18.24
C LEU A 122 25.95 6.29 19.16
N ASN A 123 25.48 5.05 19.08
CA ASN A 123 26.05 3.94 19.85
C ASN A 123 27.53 3.71 19.52
N ALA A 124 27.91 3.74 18.24
CA ALA A 124 29.32 3.61 17.85
C ALA A 124 30.18 4.72 18.45
N ARG A 125 29.66 5.95 18.52
CA ARG A 125 30.34 7.08 19.15
C ARG A 125 30.51 6.89 20.66
N LEU A 126 29.44 6.48 21.34
CA LEU A 126 29.45 6.23 22.79
C LEU A 126 30.36 5.05 23.17
N ILE A 127 30.47 4.03 22.32
CA ILE A 127 31.42 2.93 22.53
C ILE A 127 32.84 3.47 22.52
N LYS A 128 33.20 4.26 21.50
CA LYS A 128 34.53 4.85 21.39
C LYS A 128 34.87 5.76 22.58
N GLU A 129 33.93 6.61 22.99
CA GLU A 129 34.12 7.51 24.13
C GLU A 129 34.29 6.72 25.44
N ASN A 130 33.54 5.64 25.64
CA ASN A 130 33.71 4.75 26.78
C ASN A 130 35.07 4.02 26.78
N GLU A 131 35.57 3.62 25.61
CA GLU A 131 36.91 3.03 25.49
C GLU A 131 38.00 4.03 25.89
N GLU A 132 37.91 5.27 25.41
CA GLU A 132 38.83 6.37 25.75
C GLU A 132 38.83 6.64 27.26
N LEU A 133 37.64 6.77 27.87
CA LEU A 133 37.49 6.97 29.32
C LEU A 133 38.02 5.78 30.13
N THR A 134 37.88 4.56 29.62
CA THR A 134 38.40 3.36 30.28
C THR A 134 39.92 3.36 30.31
N VAL A 135 40.56 3.77 29.20
CA VAL A 135 42.02 3.94 29.14
C VAL A 135 42.49 5.04 30.09
N GLU A 136 41.82 6.20 30.08
CA GLU A 136 42.16 7.32 30.97
C GLU A 136 42.03 6.91 32.45
N LYS A 137 40.93 6.24 32.82
CA LYS A 137 40.73 5.72 34.18
C LYS A 137 41.85 4.77 34.60
N LYS A 138 42.30 3.88 33.70
CA LYS A 138 43.41 2.97 33.99
C LYS A 138 44.70 3.75 34.27
N ASN A 139 45.04 4.70 33.41
CA ASN A 139 46.24 5.53 33.57
C ASN A 139 46.23 6.33 34.88
N LEU A 140 45.08 6.92 35.24
CA LEU A 140 44.92 7.64 36.52
C LEU A 140 45.06 6.72 37.72
N THR A 141 44.54 5.49 37.63
CA THR A 141 44.67 4.49 38.70
C THR A 141 46.14 4.12 38.93
N GLU A 142 46.89 3.86 37.86
CA GLU A 142 48.32 3.57 37.92
C GLU A 142 49.13 4.75 38.50
N ALA A 143 48.81 5.99 38.11
CA ALA A 143 49.45 7.19 38.66
C ALA A 143 49.20 7.34 40.17
N ILE A 144 47.96 7.08 40.63
CA ILE A 144 47.62 7.09 42.05
C ILE A 144 48.42 6.04 42.82
N GLU A 145 48.58 4.83 42.28
CA GLU A 145 49.38 3.77 42.91
C GLU A 145 50.86 4.16 43.01
N GLN A 146 51.43 4.75 41.96
CA GLN A 146 52.81 5.25 41.98
C GLN A 146 53.01 6.36 43.03
N LEU A 147 52.05 7.29 43.15
CA LEU A 147 52.09 8.35 44.16
C LEU A 147 52.04 7.77 45.58
N LYS A 148 51.19 6.77 45.84
CA LYS A 148 51.13 6.08 47.14
C LYS A 148 52.46 5.42 47.51
N LEU A 149 53.14 4.78 46.55
CA LEU A 149 54.46 4.17 46.77
C LEU A 149 55.53 5.23 47.08
N LEU A 150 55.49 6.35 46.37
CA LEU A 150 56.36 7.50 46.60
C LEU A 150 56.16 8.09 48.01
N GLU A 151 54.91 8.33 48.42
CA GLU A 151 54.58 8.82 49.77
C GLU A 151 55.15 7.89 50.85
N GLN A 152 54.92 6.58 50.73
CA GLN A 152 55.49 5.60 51.67
C GLN A 152 57.01 5.64 51.72
N SER A 153 57.68 5.83 50.58
CA SER A 153 59.15 5.93 50.53
C SER A 153 59.66 7.21 51.22
N LEU A 154 58.95 8.32 51.06
CA LEU A 154 59.29 9.60 51.67
C LEU A 154 59.04 9.57 53.19
N GLU A 155 57.96 8.94 53.62
CA GLU A 155 57.65 8.70 55.04
C GLU A 155 58.76 7.90 55.72
N LYS A 156 59.20 6.79 55.10
CA LYS A 156 60.31 5.97 55.59
C LYS A 156 61.61 6.75 55.69
N LYS A 157 61.90 7.62 54.72
CA LYS A 157 63.08 8.50 54.79
C LYS A 157 62.98 9.55 55.89
N ARG A 158 61.79 10.08 56.17
CA ARG A 158 61.57 11.04 57.28
C ARG A 158 61.71 10.42 58.66
N LEU A 159 61.29 9.16 58.83
CA LEU A 159 61.36 8.44 60.11
C LEU A 159 62.72 7.77 60.38
N GLY A 160 63.58 7.66 59.37
CA GLY A 160 64.92 7.05 59.45
C GLY A 160 66.07 8.03 59.78
N HIS A 161 65.74 9.27 60.15
CA HIS A 161 66.66 10.30 60.65
C HIS A 161 66.22 10.72 62.05
#